data_AF-C6WEL8-F1
#
_entry.id   AF-C6WEL8-F1
#
_cell.length_a   1.000
_cell.length_b   1.000
_cell.length_c   1.000
_cell.angle_alpha   90.00
_cell.angle_beta   90.00
_cell.angle_gamma   90.00
#
_symmetry.space_group_name_H-M   'P 1'
#
loop_
_entity.id
_entity.type
_entity.pdbx_description
1 polymer ?
#
loop_
_entity_poly.entity_id
_entity_poly.type
_entity_poly.pdbx_seq_one_letter_code
_entity_poly.pdbx_strand_id
1 'polypeptide(L)'
;MGAGDGVGGGLECSPEQVRARVREVERVLERLSELHRSCAPETDARLPLGTSGQAAGLKEVFGRRSREFRLALWVTIAELRKIRQELLASVRTYLDVEEALVHGFDAAGKRR
;
A
#
# COMPACT_ATOMS: atom_id res chain seq x y z
N MET A 1 -18.14 31.73 35.56
CA MET A 1 -16.85 31.04 35.77
C MET A 1 -16.83 29.85 34.84
N GLY A 2 -16.03 29.94 33.77
CA GLY A 2 -16.04 28.97 32.68
C GLY A 2 -15.30 27.70 33.05
N ALA A 3 -15.97 26.56 32.95
CA ALA A 3 -15.33 25.30 32.65
C ALA A 3 -14.99 25.35 31.16
N GLY A 4 -13.76 25.73 30.85
CA GLY A 4 -13.26 25.71 29.48
C GLY A 4 -13.19 24.26 29.03
N ASP A 5 -14.06 23.93 28.08
CA ASP A 5 -14.04 22.71 27.30
C ASP A 5 -12.60 22.34 26.93
N GLY A 6 -12.17 21.18 27.42
CA GLY A 6 -11.01 20.52 26.86
C GLY A 6 -11.34 20.18 25.41
N VAL A 7 -10.93 21.05 24.48
CA VAL A 7 -10.90 20.76 23.06
C VAL A 7 -9.89 19.64 22.88
N GLY A 8 -10.36 18.40 23.06
CA GLY A 8 -9.62 17.19 22.76
C GLY A 8 -9.34 17.16 21.27
N GLY A 9 -8.25 17.78 20.85
CA GLY A 9 -7.64 17.63 19.55
C GLY A 9 -7.00 16.24 19.43
N GLY A 10 -7.80 15.20 19.64
CA GLY A 10 -7.38 13.83 19.39
C GLY A 10 -7.14 13.67 17.89
N LEU A 11 -5.96 13.20 17.53
CA LEU A 11 -5.64 12.83 16.16
C LEU A 11 -6.71 11.85 15.66
N GLU A 12 -7.27 12.10 14.46
CA GLU A 12 -8.34 11.28 13.87
C GLU A 12 -7.93 9.80 13.69
N CYS A 13 -6.63 9.49 13.76
CA CYS A 13 -6.07 8.15 13.70
C CYS A 13 -4.86 7.99 14.62
N SER A 14 -4.80 6.91 15.43
CA SER A 14 -3.64 6.60 16.27
C SER A 14 -2.51 5.93 15.47
N PRO A 15 -1.24 5.98 15.93
CA PRO A 15 -0.12 5.31 15.27
C PRO A 15 -0.33 3.81 15.10
N GLU A 16 -0.97 3.17 16.06
CA GLU A 16 -1.30 1.74 16.03
C GLU A 16 -2.29 1.44 14.91
N GLN A 17 -3.29 2.31 14.72
CA GLN A 17 -4.24 2.19 13.63
C GLN A 17 -3.54 2.36 12.27
N VAL A 18 -2.67 3.36 12.12
CA VAL A 18 -1.91 3.56 10.87
C VAL A 18 -0.95 2.38 10.61
N ARG A 19 -0.24 1.87 11.63
CA ARG A 19 0.59 0.66 11.52
C ARG A 19 -0.23 -0.58 11.12
N ALA A 20 -1.45 -0.73 11.63
CA ALA A 20 -2.34 -1.81 11.22
C ALA A 20 -2.72 -1.69 9.73
N ARG A 21 -2.99 -0.48 9.23
CA ARG A 21 -3.23 -0.22 7.81
C ARG A 21 -2.00 -0.50 6.94
N VAL A 22 -0.79 -0.15 7.40
CA VAL A 22 0.46 -0.52 6.71
C VAL A 22 0.55 -2.04 6.50
N ARG A 23 0.28 -2.82 7.56
CA ARG A 23 0.29 -4.30 7.48
C ARG A 23 -0.79 -4.85 6.55
N GLU A 24 -1.95 -4.21 6.46
CA GLU A 24 -2.98 -4.57 5.48
C GLU A 24 -2.50 -4.35 4.04
N VAL A 25 -1.90 -3.18 3.77
CA VAL A 25 -1.33 -2.86 2.45
C VAL A 25 -0.20 -3.84 2.09
N GLU A 26 0.67 -4.19 3.04
CA GLU A 26 1.75 -5.17 2.83
C GLU A 26 1.22 -6.56 2.46
N ARG A 27 0.18 -7.05 3.14
CA ARG A 27 -0.47 -8.33 2.81
C ARG A 27 -1.08 -8.31 1.41
N VAL A 28 -1.71 -7.21 1.00
CA VAL A 28 -2.26 -7.08 -0.35
C VAL A 28 -1.13 -7.02 -1.39
N LEU A 29 -0.07 -6.27 -1.13
CA LEU A 29 1.10 -6.18 -2.00
C LEU A 29 1.77 -7.53 -2.23
N GLU A 30 1.87 -8.36 -1.19
CA GLU A 30 2.42 -9.71 -1.28
C GLU A 30 1.60 -10.58 -2.24
N ARG A 31 0.27 -10.64 -2.02
CA ARG A 31 -0.67 -11.41 -2.86
C ARG A 31 -0.67 -10.94 -4.31
N LEU A 32 -0.66 -9.63 -4.55
CA LEU A 32 -0.62 -9.08 -5.90
C LEU A 32 0.73 -9.35 -6.59
N SER A 33 1.83 -9.29 -5.85
CA SER A 33 3.16 -9.61 -6.39
C SER A 33 3.28 -11.09 -6.76
N GLU A 34 2.68 -11.98 -5.97
CA GLU A 34 2.59 -13.41 -6.30
C GLU A 34 1.74 -13.65 -7.55
N LEU A 35 0.55 -13.04 -7.62
CA LEU A 35 -0.32 -13.10 -8.79
C LEU A 35 0.40 -12.61 -10.04
N HIS A 36 1.08 -11.46 -9.97
CA HIS A 36 1.85 -10.91 -11.08
C HIS A 36 2.97 -11.88 -11.56
N ARG A 37 3.64 -12.59 -10.64
CA ARG A 37 4.64 -13.62 -11.00
C ARG A 37 4.00 -14.85 -11.65
N SER A 38 2.81 -15.26 -11.22
CA SER A 38 2.13 -16.43 -11.82
C SER A 38 1.68 -16.19 -13.27
N CYS A 39 1.39 -14.93 -13.62
CA CYS A 39 0.95 -14.52 -14.95
C CYS A 39 2.10 -14.24 -15.94
N ALA A 40 3.31 -14.70 -15.65
CA ALA A 40 4.50 -14.41 -16.45
C ALA A 40 4.35 -14.83 -17.94
N PRO A 41 5.04 -14.17 -18.89
CA PRO A 41 4.95 -14.47 -20.32
C PRO A 41 5.16 -15.95 -20.67
N GLU A 42 6.00 -16.64 -19.90
CA GLU A 42 6.30 -18.06 -20.03
C GLU A 42 5.07 -18.94 -19.79
N THR A 43 4.14 -18.48 -18.94
CA THR A 43 2.85 -19.13 -18.69
C THR A 43 1.93 -18.99 -19.90
N ASP A 44 1.89 -17.82 -20.55
CA ASP A 44 1.10 -17.60 -21.78
C ASP A 44 1.58 -18.50 -22.94
N ALA A 45 2.89 -18.75 -23.03
CA ALA A 45 3.49 -19.54 -24.10
C ALA A 45 3.15 -21.04 -24.03
N ARG A 46 2.82 -21.55 -22.83
CA ARG A 46 2.54 -22.98 -22.57
C ARG A 46 1.11 -23.41 -22.90
N LEU A 47 0.24 -22.49 -23.34
CA LEU A 47 -1.12 -22.84 -23.70
C LEU A 47 -1.12 -23.88 -24.83
N PRO A 48 -1.72 -25.07 -24.61
CA PRO A 48 -1.78 -26.14 -25.61
C PRO A 48 -2.88 -25.81 -26.62
N LEU A 49 -2.66 -24.74 -27.38
CA LEU A 49 -3.51 -24.37 -28.50
C LEU A 49 -2.93 -25.08 -29.73
N GLY A 50 -3.74 -25.93 -30.37
CA GLY A 50 -3.35 -26.62 -31.60
C GLY A 50 -2.89 -25.66 -32.70
N THR A 51 -2.43 -26.19 -33.84
CA THR A 51 -1.86 -25.36 -34.92
C THR A 51 -2.91 -24.83 -35.91
N SER A 52 -4.20 -24.99 -35.64
CA SER A 52 -5.26 -24.47 -36.51
C SER A 52 -5.27 -22.94 -36.54
N GLY A 53 -5.72 -22.33 -37.65
CA GLY A 53 -5.82 -20.87 -37.76
C GLY A 53 -6.70 -20.23 -36.67
N GLN A 54 -7.73 -20.94 -36.20
CA GLN A 54 -8.55 -20.51 -35.06
C GLN A 54 -7.76 -20.52 -33.74
N ALA A 55 -6.94 -21.55 -33.51
CA ALA A 55 -6.11 -21.64 -32.32
C ALA A 55 -4.99 -20.58 -32.28
N ALA A 56 -4.44 -20.22 -33.44
CA ALA A 56 -3.52 -19.09 -33.57
C ALA A 56 -4.18 -17.74 -33.20
N GLY A 57 -5.39 -17.48 -33.69
CA GLY A 57 -6.16 -16.29 -33.36
C GLY A 57 -6.49 -16.18 -31.86
N LEU A 58 -6.90 -17.29 -31.23
CA LEU A 58 -7.16 -17.34 -29.79
C LEU A 58 -5.89 -17.08 -28.96
N LYS A 59 -4.74 -17.61 -29.40
CA LYS A 59 -3.45 -17.38 -28.73
C LYS A 59 -3.05 -15.90 -28.76
N GLU A 60 -3.28 -15.22 -29.89
CA GLU A 60 -2.99 -13.79 -30.01
C GLU A 60 -3.89 -12.94 -29.09
N VAL A 61 -5.20 -13.21 -29.10
CA VAL A 61 -6.17 -12.50 -28.24
C VAL A 61 -5.83 -12.72 -26.77
N PHE A 62 -5.58 -13.97 -26.36
CA PHE A 62 -5.20 -14.27 -24.99
C PHE A 62 -3.88 -13.57 -24.61
N GLY A 63 -2.85 -13.65 -25.45
CA GLY A 63 -1.56 -13.01 -25.17
C GLY A 63 -1.67 -11.49 -25.04
N ARG A 64 -2.55 -10.84 -25.82
CA ARG A 64 -2.84 -9.40 -25.69
C ARG A 64 -3.50 -9.09 -24.35
N ARG A 65 -4.55 -9.83 -23.99
CA ARG A 65 -5.28 -9.67 -22.71
C ARG A 65 -4.39 -9.94 -21.49
N SER A 66 -3.54 -10.96 -21.56
CA SER A 66 -2.58 -11.28 -20.49
C SER A 66 -1.57 -10.15 -20.30
N ARG A 67 -1.05 -9.55 -21.38
CA ARG A 67 -0.18 -8.37 -21.30
C ARG A 67 -0.88 -7.16 -20.67
N GLU A 68 -2.11 -6.85 -21.10
CA GLU A 68 -2.92 -5.77 -20.53
C GLU A 68 -3.13 -5.97 -19.03
N PHE A 69 -3.50 -7.20 -18.62
CA PHE A 69 -3.72 -7.56 -17.23
C PHE A 69 -2.45 -7.42 -16.38
N ARG A 70 -1.30 -7.92 -16.87
CA ARG A 70 -0.02 -7.77 -16.17
C ARG A 70 0.39 -6.30 -15.99
N LEU A 71 0.19 -5.48 -17.02
CA LEU A 71 0.46 -4.04 -16.92
C LEU A 71 -0.41 -3.39 -15.85
N ALA A 72 -1.71 -3.70 -15.84
CA ALA A 72 -2.63 -3.20 -14.81
C ALA A 72 -2.18 -3.63 -13.41
N LEU A 73 -1.84 -4.92 -13.21
CA LEU A 73 -1.32 -5.41 -11.94
C LEU A 73 -0.04 -4.68 -11.51
N TRP A 74 0.89 -4.47 -12.42
CA TRP A 74 2.14 -3.76 -12.13
C TRP A 74 1.87 -2.32 -11.66
N VAL A 75 0.98 -1.59 -12.35
CA VAL A 75 0.57 -0.24 -11.94
C VAL A 75 -0.09 -0.26 -10.57
N THR A 76 -1.02 -1.17 -10.31
CA THR A 76 -1.67 -1.29 -8.99
C THR A 76 -0.65 -1.57 -7.88
N ILE A 77 0.33 -2.45 -8.11
CA ILE A 77 1.40 -2.73 -7.15
C ILE A 77 2.23 -1.47 -6.90
N ALA A 78 2.54 -0.68 -7.94
CA ALA A 78 3.30 0.56 -7.79
C ALA A 78 2.54 1.59 -6.95
N GLU A 79 1.24 1.78 -7.19
CA GLU A 79 0.41 2.71 -6.42
C GLU A 79 0.26 2.27 -4.96
N LEU A 80 0.06 0.98 -4.69
CA LEU A 80 0.01 0.47 -3.32
C LEU A 80 1.34 0.64 -2.57
N ARG A 81 2.48 0.58 -3.27
CA ARG A 81 3.80 0.87 -2.67
C ARG A 81 3.92 2.34 -2.27
N LYS A 82 3.38 3.28 -3.05
CA LYS A 82 3.34 4.70 -2.71
C LYS A 82 2.46 4.94 -1.48
N ILE A 83 1.25 4.36 -1.45
CA ILE A 83 0.35 4.44 -0.28
C ILE A 83 1.04 3.91 0.98
N ARG A 84 1.75 2.77 0.87
CA ARG A 84 2.52 2.24 2.00
C ARG A 84 3.59 3.22 2.49
N GLN A 85 4.31 3.87 1.58
CA GLN A 85 5.34 4.87 1.93
C GLN A 85 4.72 6.09 2.63
N GLU A 86 3.60 6.58 2.13
CA GLU A 86 2.87 7.70 2.74
C GLU A 86 2.39 7.35 4.15
N LEU A 87 1.80 6.17 4.35
CA LEU A 87 1.37 5.71 5.68
C LEU A 87 2.56 5.60 6.66
N LEU A 88 3.71 5.09 6.22
CA LEU A 88 4.91 5.03 7.04
C LEU A 88 5.43 6.43 7.40
N ALA A 89 5.40 7.37 6.45
CA ALA A 89 5.76 8.76 6.70
C ALA A 89 4.83 9.40 7.74
N SER A 90 3.52 9.16 7.65
CA SER A 90 2.55 9.64 8.64
C SER A 90 2.83 9.12 10.05
N VAL A 91 3.15 7.81 10.19
CA VAL A 91 3.55 7.24 11.49
C VAL A 91 4.79 7.94 12.02
N ARG A 92 5.77 8.20 11.15
CA ARG A 92 7.01 8.87 11.56
C ARG A 92 6.76 10.29 12.04
N THR A 93 5.99 11.07 11.29
CA THR A 93 5.59 12.43 11.67
C THR A 93 4.87 12.44 13.01
N TYR A 94 3.98 11.49 13.27
CA TYR A 94 3.30 11.39 14.55
C TYR A 94 4.28 11.18 15.70
N LEU A 95 5.22 10.23 15.56
CA LEU A 95 6.22 9.96 16.59
C LEU A 95 7.13 11.16 16.83
N ASP A 96 7.55 11.85 15.78
CA ASP A 96 8.37 13.06 15.89
C ASP A 96 7.60 14.19 16.63
N VAL A 97 6.28 14.31 16.41
CA VAL A 97 5.42 15.25 17.15
C VAL A 97 5.29 14.86 18.62
N GLU A 98 5.07 13.58 18.93
CA GLU A 98 5.02 13.11 20.33
C GLU A 98 6.34 13.36 21.06
N GLU A 99 7.47 13.06 20.42
CA GLU A 99 8.81 13.30 20.97
C GLU A 99 9.04 14.80 21.25
N ALA A 100 8.65 15.67 20.30
CA ALA A 100 8.74 17.12 20.48
C ALA A 100 7.85 17.64 21.61
N LEU A 101 6.65 17.07 21.79
CA LEU A 101 5.76 17.44 22.89
C LEU A 101 6.37 17.01 24.23
N VAL A 102 6.81 15.76 24.38
CA VAL A 102 7.42 15.25 25.61
C VAL A 102 8.63 16.10 26.01
N HIS A 103 9.56 16.34 25.09
CA HIS A 103 10.77 17.12 25.38
C HIS A 103 10.50 18.63 25.53
N GLY A 104 9.51 19.17 24.82
CA GLY A 104 9.05 20.55 24.99
C GLY A 104 8.43 20.79 26.37
N PHE A 105 7.68 19.82 26.89
CA PHE A 105 7.15 19.85 28.26
C PHE A 105 8.23 19.65 29.32
N ASP A 106 9.22 18.77 29.12
CA ASP A 106 10.35 18.60 30.04
C ASP A 106 11.18 19.88 30.23
N ALA A 107 11.33 20.67 29.16
CA ALA A 107 12.03 21.97 29.21
C ALA A 107 11.23 23.05 29.96
N ALA A 108 9.89 22.96 29.97
CA ALA A 108 9.01 23.85 30.72
C ALA A 108 8.86 23.44 32.20
N GLY A 109 8.90 22.13 32.50
CA GLY A 109 8.80 21.58 33.85
C GLY A 109 10.02 21.87 34.74
N LYS A 110 11.22 22.03 34.15
CA LYS A 110 12.45 22.37 34.90
C LYS A 110 12.63 23.87 35.22
N ARG A 111 11.72 24.74 34.76
CA ARG A 111 11.72 26.18 35.07
C ARG A 111 10.67 26.57 36.13
N ARG A 112 9.95 25.61 36.70
CA ARG A 112 8.97 25.84 37.77
C ARG A 112 9.50 25.38 39.12
#